data_AF-K2AKE6-F1
#
_entry.id   AF-K2AKE6-F1
#
_cell.length_a   1.000
_cell.length_b   1.000
_cell.length_c   1.000
_cell.angle_alpha   90.00
_cell.angle_beta   90.00
_cell.angle_gamma   90.00
#
_symmetry.space_group_name_H-M   'P 1'
#
loop_
_entity.id
_entity.type
_entity.pdbx_description
1 polymer ?
#
loop_
_entity_poly.entity_id
_entity_poly.type
_entity_poly.pdbx_seq_one_letter_code
_entity_poly.pdbx_strand_id
1 'polypeptide(L)'
;PYENYVKRMSKIEEISGSFAGVEQAIAFQAGRDVRVIVKPEEVDEDKLTILASDIARRLEKEAEYAGQIKVTVIRETRAQATTSAK
;
A
#
# COMPACT_ATOMS: atom_id res chain seq x y z
N PRO A 1 2.97 -23.09 9.07
CA PRO A 1 1.70 -22.58 8.48
C PRO A 1 1.46 -21.08 8.69
N TYR A 2 1.60 -20.55 9.91
CA TYR A 2 1.40 -19.12 10.23
C TYR A 2 2.54 -18.21 9.75
N GLU A 3 3.80 -18.62 9.95
CA GLU A 3 4.99 -17.81 9.58
C GLU A 3 5.05 -17.45 8.09
N ASN A 4 4.59 -18.35 7.21
CA ASN A 4 4.57 -18.07 5.78
C ASN A 4 3.59 -16.96 5.42
N TYR A 5 2.46 -16.83 6.11
CA TYR A 5 1.49 -15.75 5.83
C TYR A 5 2.01 -14.40 6.29
N VAL A 6 2.64 -14.34 7.46
CA VAL A 6 3.25 -13.09 7.98
C VAL A 6 4.38 -12.64 7.05
N LYS A 7 5.31 -13.53 6.68
CA LYS A 7 6.40 -13.21 5.75
C LYS A 7 5.88 -12.73 4.39
N ARG A 8 4.79 -13.31 3.89
CA ARG A 8 4.15 -12.88 2.63
C ARG A 8 3.59 -11.46 2.72
N MET A 9 2.83 -11.17 3.76
CA MET A 9 2.24 -9.84 3.96
C MET A 9 3.35 -8.80 4.06
N SER A 10 4.38 -9.06 4.88
CA SER A 10 5.52 -8.16 5.00
C SER A 10 6.24 -7.95 3.67
N LYS A 11 6.37 -8.97 2.82
CA LYS A 11 7.00 -8.81 1.50
C LYS A 11 6.14 -7.95 0.55
N ILE A 12 4.82 -8.13 0.56
CA ILE A 12 3.89 -7.29 -0.23
C ILE A 12 3.96 -5.83 0.23
N GLU A 13 3.99 -5.61 1.55
CA GLU A 13 4.14 -4.28 2.15
C GLU A 13 5.48 -3.64 1.80
N GLU A 14 6.58 -4.40 1.86
CA GLU A 14 7.92 -3.94 1.49
C GLU A 14 8.00 -3.53 0.02
N ILE A 15 7.51 -4.38 -0.89
CA ILE A 15 7.50 -4.09 -2.33
C ILE A 15 6.67 -2.83 -2.60
N SER A 16 5.46 -2.77 -2.06
CA SER A 16 4.53 -1.66 -2.27
C SER A 16 5.05 -0.35 -1.64
N GLY A 17 5.71 -0.44 -0.48
CA GLY A 17 6.31 0.68 0.23
C GLY A 17 7.59 1.22 -0.40
N SER A 18 8.23 0.45 -1.29
CA SER A 18 9.48 0.87 -1.94
C SER A 18 9.33 1.91 -3.05
N PHE A 19 8.09 2.23 -3.43
CA PHE A 19 7.80 3.20 -4.48
C PHE A 19 7.90 4.64 -3.95
N ALA A 20 8.43 5.56 -4.77
CA ALA A 20 8.50 6.97 -4.41
C ALA A 20 7.10 7.56 -4.20
N GLY A 21 6.95 8.44 -3.20
CA GLY A 21 5.65 9.02 -2.86
C GLY A 21 4.80 8.18 -1.90
N VAL A 22 5.17 6.92 -1.65
CA VAL A 22 4.47 6.06 -0.69
C VAL A 22 4.87 6.42 0.73
N GLU A 23 3.88 6.76 1.55
CA GLU A 23 4.05 6.98 2.98
C GLU A 23 3.91 5.69 3.77
N GLN A 24 2.92 4.86 3.41
CA GLN A 24 2.63 3.62 4.12
C GLN A 24 2.01 2.60 3.18
N ALA A 25 2.38 1.32 3.32
CA ALA A 25 1.71 0.21 2.65
C ALA A 25 1.30 -0.85 3.67
N ILE A 26 0.08 -1.35 3.55
CA ILE A 26 -0.51 -2.32 4.49
C ILE A 26 -1.20 -3.43 3.71
N ALA A 27 -0.81 -4.67 3.97
CA ALA A 27 -1.44 -5.85 3.38
C ALA A 27 -2.56 -6.37 4.29
N PHE A 28 -3.70 -6.70 3.69
CA PHE A 28 -4.89 -7.24 4.35
C PHE A 28 -5.28 -8.59 3.75
N GLN A 29 -6.21 -9.27 4.41
CA GLN A 29 -6.86 -10.51 3.92
C GLN A 29 -5.85 -11.58 3.46
N ALA A 30 -4.81 -11.81 4.27
CA ALA A 30 -3.74 -12.76 3.97
C ALA A 30 -2.97 -12.46 2.67
N GLY A 31 -2.82 -11.18 2.32
CA GLY A 31 -2.04 -10.72 1.16
C GLY A 31 -2.83 -10.67 -0.15
N ARG A 32 -4.17 -10.70 -0.10
CA ARG A 32 -5.05 -10.53 -1.28
C ARG A 32 -5.41 -9.09 -1.57
N ASP A 33 -5.17 -8.20 -0.62
CA ASP A 33 -5.49 -6.79 -0.71
C ASP A 33 -4.31 -6.02 -0.11
N VAL A 34 -3.88 -4.96 -0.78
CA VAL A 34 -2.87 -4.03 -0.25
C VAL A 34 -3.39 -2.61 -0.41
N ARG A 35 -3.33 -1.86 0.69
CA ARG A 35 -3.63 -0.43 0.68
C ARG A 35 -2.35 0.35 0.82
N VAL A 36 -2.21 1.36 -0.01
CA VAL A 36 -1.01 2.18 -0.11
C VAL A 36 -1.42 3.63 0.08
N ILE A 37 -0.94 4.23 1.17
CA ILE A 37 -1.14 5.64 1.50
C ILE A 37 0.03 6.41 0.89
N VAL A 38 -0.29 7.47 0.15
CA VAL A 38 0.70 8.32 -0.51
C VAL A 38 0.66 9.74 0.01
N LYS A 39 1.80 10.43 -0.10
CA LYS A 39 1.90 11.84 0.25
C LYS A 39 1.27 12.70 -0.86
N PRO A 40 0.28 13.54 -0.53
CA PRO A 40 -0.42 14.36 -1.52
C PRO A 40 0.48 15.40 -2.21
N GLU A 41 1.61 15.75 -1.60
CA GLU A 41 2.60 16.68 -2.16
C GLU A 41 3.53 16.06 -3.21
N GLU A 42 3.70 14.73 -3.19
CA GLU A 42 4.59 14.00 -4.11
C GLU A 42 3.81 13.30 -5.24
N VAL A 43 2.54 12.93 -4.98
CA VAL A 43 1.68 12.16 -5.88
C VAL A 43 0.44 12.96 -6.25
N ASP A 44 0.32 13.31 -7.54
CA ASP A 44 -0.86 13.91 -8.17
C ASP A 44 -1.85 12.83 -8.67
N GLU A 45 -3.00 13.24 -9.19
CA GLU A 45 -4.07 12.32 -9.61
C GLU A 45 -3.66 11.35 -10.72
N ASP A 46 -2.90 11.84 -11.72
CA ASP A 46 -2.42 11.01 -12.82
C ASP A 46 -1.42 9.96 -12.31
N LYS A 47 -0.47 10.38 -11.48
CA LYS A 47 0.50 9.48 -10.86
C LYS A 47 -0.16 8.44 -9.96
N LEU A 48 -1.28 8.75 -9.32
CA LEU A 48 -1.99 7.84 -8.43
C LEU A 48 -2.45 6.57 -9.17
N THR A 49 -3.03 6.75 -10.36
CA THR A 49 -3.50 5.64 -11.21
C THR A 49 -2.33 4.82 -11.76
N ILE A 50 -1.25 5.50 -12.16
CA ILE A 50 -0.02 4.86 -12.65
C ILE A 50 0.61 4.03 -11.54
N LEU A 51 0.77 4.61 -10.35
CA LEU A 51 1.37 3.98 -9.18
C LEU A 51 0.60 2.72 -8.76
N ALA A 52 -0.73 2.76 -8.75
CA ALA A 52 -1.54 1.58 -8.46
C ALA A 52 -1.27 0.44 -9.45
N SER A 53 -1.15 0.77 -10.74
CA SER A 53 -0.87 -0.20 -11.81
C SER A 53 0.55 -0.76 -11.74
N ASP A 54 1.54 0.09 -11.43
CA ASP A 54 2.93 -0.32 -11.33
C ASP A 54 3.19 -1.19 -10.09
N ILE A 55 2.58 -0.86 -8.96
CA ILE A 55 2.61 -1.70 -7.76
C ILE A 55 1.99 -3.08 -8.07
N ALA A 56 0.83 -3.12 -8.73
CA ALA A 56 0.19 -4.39 -9.09
C ALA A 56 1.09 -5.25 -10.00
N ARG A 57 1.69 -4.64 -11.03
CA ARG A 57 2.63 -5.32 -11.94
C ARG A 57 3.89 -5.82 -11.23
N ARG A 58 4.41 -5.05 -10.27
CA ARG A 58 5.60 -5.44 -9.52
C ARG A 58 5.31 -6.58 -8.57
N LEU A 59 4.17 -6.54 -7.88
CA LEU A 59 3.70 -7.64 -7.06
C LEU A 59 3.44 -8.91 -7.88
N GLU A 60 2.88 -8.81 -9.08
CA GLU A 60 2.70 -9.96 -9.98
C GLU A 60 4.04 -10.65 -10.34
N LYS A 61 5.12 -9.87 -10.50
CA LYS A 61 6.44 -10.39 -10.86
C LYS A 61 7.22 -10.93 -9.67
N GLU A 62 7.16 -10.24 -8.53
CA GLU A 62 8.04 -10.48 -7.38
C GLU A 62 7.36 -11.26 -6.25
N ALA A 63 6.04 -11.12 -6.09
CA ALA A 63 5.31 -11.94 -5.14
C ALA A 63 4.94 -13.25 -5.84
N GLU A 64 5.57 -14.34 -5.45
CA GLU A 64 5.15 -15.69 -5.83
C GLU A 64 3.75 -15.96 -5.25
N TYR A 65 2.72 -15.47 -5.95
CA TYR A 65 1.34 -15.50 -5.50
C TYR A 65 0.44 -16.19 -6.53
N ALA A 66 -0.30 -17.19 -6.07
CA ALA A 66 -1.37 -17.80 -6.84
C ALA A 66 -2.67 -17.03 -6.61
N GLY A 67 -3.06 -16.20 -7.58
CA GLY A 67 -4.32 -15.46 -7.57
C GLY A 67 -4.14 -13.97 -7.85
N GLN A 68 -5.18 -13.20 -7.59
CA GLN A 68 -5.19 -11.76 -7.80
C GLN A 68 -4.95 -11.03 -6.47
N ILE A 69 -4.10 -10.01 -6.53
CA ILE A 69 -3.90 -9.05 -5.43
C ILE A 69 -4.57 -7.75 -5.85
N LYS A 70 -5.51 -7.27 -5.04
CA LYS A 70 -6.14 -5.97 -5.24
C LYS A 70 -5.25 -4.88 -4.65
N VAL A 71 -4.87 -3.89 -5.46
CA VAL A 71 -4.07 -2.74 -5.02
C VAL A 71 -4.98 -1.52 -4.93
N THR A 72 -5.02 -0.88 -3.77
CA THR A 72 -5.74 0.37 -3.56
C THR A 72 -4.76 1.46 -3.14
N VAL A 73 -4.63 2.51 -3.93
CA VAL A 73 -3.82 3.67 -3.58
C VAL A 73 -4.74 4.77 -3.06
N ILE A 74 -4.39 5.35 -1.91
CA ILE A 74 -5.18 6.35 -1.20
C ILE A 74 -4.29 7.57 -1.01
N ARG A 75 -4.71 8.69 -1.58
CA ARG A 75 -4.11 10.01 -1.30
C ARG A 75 -4.96 10.69 -0.25
N GLU A 76 -4.36 10.97 0.90
CA GLU A 76 -5.07 11.47 2.07
C GLU A 76 -4.39 12.71 2.63
N THR A 77 -5.19 13.72 2.99
CA THR A 77 -4.76 14.88 3.76
C THR A 77 -5.43 14.83 5.13
N ARG A 78 -4.64 14.72 6.20
CA ARG A 78 -5.14 14.68 7.58
C ARG A 78 -5.00 16.05 8.25
N ALA A 79 -6.07 16.49 8.91
CA ALA A 79 -6.04 17.63 9.83
C ALA A 79 -6.60 17.19 11.19
N GLN A 80 -5.94 17.56 12.29
CA GLN A 80 -6.32 17.17 13.64
C GLN A 80 -6.40 18.42 14.53
N ALA A 81 -7.39 18.48 15.40
CA ALA A 81 -7.54 19.52 16.41
C ALA A 81 -7.93 18.88 17.74
N THR A 82 -7.30 19.30 18.83
CA THR A 82 -7.59 18.82 20.19
C THR A 82 -8.03 20.00 21.05
N THR A 83 -9.12 19.83 21.81
CA THR A 83 -9.53 20.79 22.85
C THR A 83 -9.20 20.23 24.22
N SER A 84 -8.65 21.07 25.10
CA SER A 84 -8.49 20.74 26.52
C SER A 84 -9.73 21.18 27.29
N ALA A 85 -10.28 20.33 28.15
CA ALA A 85 -11.35 20.72 29.06
C ALA A 85 -10.78 21.58 30.20
N LYS A 86 -11.55 22.57 30.67
CA LYS A 86 -11.26 23.28 31.93
C LYS A 86 -11.65 22.43 33.13
#